data_AF-F9N4X5-F1
#
_entry.id   AF-F9N4X5-F1
#
_cell.length_a   1.000
_cell.length_b   1.000
_cell.length_c   1.000
_cell.angle_alpha   90.00
_cell.angle_beta   90.00
_cell.angle_gamma   90.00
#
_symmetry.space_group_name_H-M   'P 1'
#
loop_
_entity.id
_entity.type
_entity.pdbx_description
1 polymer ?
#
loop_
_entity_poly.entity_id
_entity_poly.type
_entity_poly.pdbx_seq_one_letter_code
_entity_poly.pdbx_strand_id
1 'polypeptide(L)'
;MDGASRKFILVQVQEDLEFALSKAQKDAVNTLTMAIKYLERLNAPHVLTEIGKERIRRADQKILSENEGKEGIENLDIGFRVLKLDDTNMKDVYYAPQAFTQEMLPTLENNVKEDRTDLDLLFGCLLEWGLPLSLPYSSEVVDGCTIHNYNDGDLIACFDANVPDAVIRHIAKLQPLRAVFRDSSFVDSPSKINVGEIFKALAPDTRIKVI
;
A
#
# COMPACT_ATOMS: atom_id res chain seq x y z
N MET A 1 17.54 7.26 26.58
CA MET A 1 17.44 6.26 25.49
C MET A 1 18.81 6.12 24.86
N ASP A 2 19.13 5.02 24.19
CA ASP A 2 20.45 4.81 23.56
C ASP A 2 20.62 5.51 22.20
N GLY A 3 19.64 6.33 21.81
CA GLY A 3 19.67 7.15 20.60
C GLY A 3 19.53 6.38 19.29
N ALA A 4 19.30 5.06 19.34
CA ALA A 4 19.23 4.24 18.14
C ALA A 4 17.81 4.21 17.54
N SER A 5 17.72 4.47 16.23
CA SER A 5 16.47 4.42 15.44
C SER A 5 16.19 3.00 14.94
N ARG A 6 15.64 2.15 15.81
CA ARG A 6 15.32 0.75 15.47
C ARG A 6 14.00 0.64 14.72
N LYS A 7 14.02 -0.08 13.60
CA LYS A 7 12.81 -0.43 12.84
C LYS A 7 12.39 -1.87 13.16
N PHE A 8 11.10 -2.16 13.09
CA PHE A 8 10.57 -3.51 13.29
C PHE A 8 9.60 -3.90 12.18
N ILE A 9 9.48 -5.21 11.96
CA ILE A 9 8.44 -5.83 11.13
C ILE A 9 7.82 -6.92 11.98
N LEU A 10 6.50 -6.87 12.14
CA LEU A 10 5.74 -7.86 12.89
C LEU A 10 4.70 -8.50 11.97
N VAL A 11 4.62 -9.82 12.00
CA VAL A 11 3.64 -10.61 11.25
C VAL A 11 2.78 -11.34 12.26
N GLN A 12 1.46 -11.22 12.11
CA GLN A 12 0.48 -11.84 12.99
C GLN A 12 -0.66 -12.39 12.13
N VAL A 13 -1.01 -13.65 12.36
CA VAL A 13 -2.18 -14.27 11.71
C VAL A 13 -3.45 -13.62 12.24
N GLN A 14 -4.38 -13.32 11.33
CA GLN A 14 -5.72 -12.81 11.65
C GLN A 14 -6.62 -13.94 12.13
N GLU A 15 -6.29 -14.48 13.30
CA GLU A 15 -7.09 -15.52 13.96
C GLU A 15 -8.43 -14.95 14.44
N ASP A 16 -9.53 -15.64 14.10
CA ASP A 16 -10.88 -15.36 14.57
C ASP A 16 -11.01 -15.80 16.04
N LEU A 17 -11.23 -14.83 16.92
CA LEU A 17 -11.29 -15.06 18.36
C LEU A 17 -12.60 -15.75 18.79
N GLU A 18 -13.70 -15.56 18.05
CA GLU A 18 -14.95 -16.28 18.34
C GLU A 18 -14.82 -17.76 17.98
N PHE A 19 -14.22 -18.04 16.83
CA PHE A 19 -13.90 -19.41 16.46
C PHE A 19 -12.95 -20.06 17.47
N ALA A 20 -11.87 -19.35 17.86
CA ALA A 20 -10.93 -19.83 18.89
C ALA A 20 -11.65 -20.08 20.22
N LEU A 21 -12.55 -19.19 20.64
CA LEU A 21 -13.34 -19.34 21.87
C LEU A 21 -14.21 -20.60 21.83
N SER A 22 -14.82 -20.91 20.68
CA SER A 22 -15.67 -22.10 20.51
C SER A 22 -14.92 -23.43 20.73
N LYS A 23 -13.59 -23.43 20.59
CA LYS A 23 -12.72 -24.60 20.77
C LYS A 23 -11.90 -24.56 22.06
N ALA A 24 -11.94 -23.45 22.79
CA ALA A 24 -11.11 -23.24 23.97
C ALA A 24 -11.57 -24.07 25.17
N GLN A 25 -10.63 -24.38 26.07
CA GLN A 25 -10.89 -25.07 27.32
C GLN A 25 -10.16 -24.37 28.48
N LYS A 26 -10.70 -24.49 29.69
CA LYS A 26 -10.10 -23.98 30.93
C LYS A 26 -9.76 -22.47 30.82
N ASP A 27 -8.55 -22.08 31.19
CA ASP A 27 -8.10 -20.68 31.31
C ASP A 27 -8.13 -19.91 29.97
N ALA A 28 -8.06 -20.61 28.84
CA ALA A 28 -8.14 -19.98 27.52
C ALA A 28 -9.51 -19.33 27.28
N VAL A 29 -10.60 -19.91 27.82
CA VAL A 29 -11.97 -19.40 27.67
C VAL A 29 -12.08 -17.99 28.27
N ASN A 30 -11.58 -17.82 29.49
CA ASN A 30 -11.61 -16.54 30.18
C ASN A 30 -10.78 -15.48 29.44
N THR A 31 -9.58 -15.86 28.99
CA THR A 31 -8.67 -14.96 28.27
C THR A 31 -9.29 -14.47 26.96
N LEU A 32 -9.83 -15.38 26.15
CA LEU A 32 -10.48 -15.03 24.87
C LEU A 32 -11.74 -14.21 25.09
N THR A 33 -12.56 -14.54 26.10
CA THR A 33 -13.76 -13.75 26.45
C THR A 33 -13.41 -12.32 26.83
N MET A 34 -12.32 -12.12 27.59
CA MET A 34 -11.85 -10.78 27.95
C MET A 34 -11.32 -10.02 26.74
N ALA A 35 -10.60 -10.68 25.84
CA ALA A 35 -10.09 -10.08 24.61
C ALA A 35 -11.24 -9.62 23.69
N ILE A 36 -12.27 -10.46 23.49
CA ILE A 36 -13.45 -10.11 22.69
C ILE A 36 -14.18 -8.91 23.29
N LYS A 37 -14.53 -8.96 24.59
CA LYS A 37 -15.16 -7.83 25.29
C LYS A 37 -14.37 -6.54 25.22
N TYR A 38 -13.05 -6.65 25.16
CA TYR A 38 -12.17 -5.50 24.99
C TYR A 38 -12.27 -4.90 23.58
N LEU A 39 -12.29 -5.74 22.54
CA LEU A 39 -12.45 -5.31 21.14
C LEU A 39 -13.84 -4.72 20.87
N GLU A 40 -14.91 -5.26 21.47
CA GLU A 40 -16.26 -4.71 21.40
C GLU A 40 -16.30 -3.25 21.88
N ARG A 41 -15.63 -2.94 22.99
CA ARG A 41 -15.55 -1.57 23.53
C ARG A 41 -14.81 -0.61 22.59
N LEU A 42 -13.92 -1.14 21.76
CA LEU A 42 -13.18 -0.36 20.75
C LEU A 42 -13.90 -0.32 19.40
N ASN A 43 -15.06 -0.98 19.27
CA ASN A 43 -15.76 -1.18 18.00
C ASN A 43 -14.84 -1.78 16.91
N ALA A 44 -14.02 -2.76 17.31
CA ALA A 44 -13.03 -3.40 16.46
C ALA A 44 -13.42 -4.86 16.16
N PRO A 45 -13.05 -5.42 14.97
CA PRO A 45 -13.31 -6.82 14.65
C PRO A 45 -12.69 -7.79 15.66
N HIS A 46 -13.35 -8.93 15.91
CA HIS A 46 -12.94 -9.94 16.88
C HIS A 46 -11.78 -10.82 16.38
N VAL A 47 -10.65 -10.19 16.04
CA VAL A 47 -9.47 -10.87 15.50
C VAL A 47 -8.21 -10.51 16.29
N LEU A 48 -7.29 -11.46 16.39
CA LEU A 48 -6.08 -11.34 17.21
C LEU A 48 -5.19 -10.15 16.80
N THR A 49 -5.17 -9.80 15.52
CA THR A 49 -4.38 -8.67 15.00
C THR A 49 -4.85 -7.31 15.56
N GLU A 50 -6.13 -7.14 15.91
CA GLU A 50 -6.62 -5.90 16.55
C GLU A 50 -6.03 -5.73 17.96
N ILE A 51 -5.96 -6.82 18.73
CA ILE A 51 -5.29 -6.82 20.05
C ILE A 51 -3.80 -6.48 19.88
N GLY A 52 -3.14 -7.07 18.88
CA GLY A 52 -1.73 -6.80 18.59
C GLY A 52 -1.45 -5.33 18.28
N LYS A 53 -2.25 -4.72 17.39
CA LYS A 53 -2.15 -3.29 17.04
C LYS A 53 -2.36 -2.40 18.27
N GLU A 54 -3.37 -2.69 19.06
CA GLU A 54 -3.68 -1.90 20.25
C GLU A 54 -2.62 -2.04 21.34
N ARG A 55 -2.02 -3.23 21.48
CA ARG A 55 -0.88 -3.45 22.38
C ARG A 55 0.31 -2.57 22.00
N ILE A 56 0.62 -2.46 20.69
CA ILE A 56 1.70 -1.60 20.19
C ILE A 56 1.39 -0.14 20.54
N ARG A 57 0.22 0.38 20.15
CA ARG A 57 -0.18 1.76 20.46
C ARG A 57 -0.08 2.10 21.93
N ARG A 58 -0.54 1.21 22.82
CA ARG A 58 -0.47 1.42 24.27
C ARG A 58 0.95 1.38 24.80
N ALA A 59 1.78 0.47 24.29
CA ALA A 59 3.18 0.42 24.65
C ALA A 59 3.89 1.72 24.25
N ASP A 60 3.62 2.22 23.06
CA ASP A 60 4.19 3.47 22.56
C ASP A 60 3.80 4.66 23.43
N GLN A 61 2.51 4.82 23.73
CA GLN A 61 2.03 5.89 24.62
C GLN A 61 2.64 5.81 26.02
N LYS A 62 2.78 4.59 26.55
CA LYS A 62 3.41 4.36 27.85
C LYS A 62 4.90 4.72 27.84
N ILE A 63 5.62 4.36 26.78
CA ILE A 63 7.04 4.71 26.59
C ILE A 63 7.18 6.24 26.55
N LEU A 64 6.32 6.94 25.81
CA LEU A 64 6.34 8.41 25.78
C LEU A 64 6.09 9.00 27.17
N SER A 65 5.04 8.56 27.87
CA SER A 65 4.69 9.09 29.19
C SER A 65 5.76 8.83 30.27
N GLU A 66 6.36 7.64 30.27
CA GLU A 66 7.38 7.27 31.28
C GLU A 66 8.75 7.92 31.02
N ASN A 67 8.93 8.53 29.85
CA ASN A 67 10.19 9.16 29.43
C ASN A 67 10.02 10.66 29.11
N GLU A 68 8.94 11.28 29.57
CA GLU A 68 8.70 12.72 29.40
C GLU A 68 9.89 13.54 29.93
N GLY A 69 10.34 14.52 29.14
CA GLY A 69 11.48 15.38 29.47
C GLY A 69 12.87 14.77 29.22
N LYS A 70 12.98 13.53 28.72
CA LYS A 70 14.26 12.98 28.24
C LYS A 70 14.59 13.53 26.86
N GLU A 71 15.83 13.91 26.64
CA GLU A 71 16.32 14.37 25.35
C GLU A 71 16.04 13.33 24.24
N GLY A 72 15.47 13.80 23.13
CA GLY A 72 15.17 12.99 21.95
C GLY A 72 13.87 12.18 22.04
N ILE A 73 13.08 12.28 23.12
CA ILE A 73 11.78 11.59 23.23
C ILE A 73 10.78 12.11 22.20
N GLU A 74 10.85 13.39 21.88
CA GLU A 74 10.03 14.07 20.87
C GLU A 74 10.30 13.59 19.45
N ASN A 75 11.46 12.98 19.21
CA ASN A 75 11.87 12.45 17.90
C ASN A 75 11.68 10.93 17.79
N LEU A 76 11.07 10.29 18.79
CA LEU A 76 10.83 8.85 18.77
C LEU A 76 9.74 8.50 17.75
N ASP A 77 10.10 7.68 16.76
CA ASP A 77 9.14 7.13 15.81
C ASP A 77 8.29 6.05 16.48
N ILE A 78 7.04 6.41 16.82
CA ILE A 78 6.00 5.51 17.33
C ILE A 78 4.99 5.14 16.25
N GLY A 79 5.21 5.57 15.01
CA GLY A 79 4.35 5.25 13.89
C GLY A 79 4.54 3.80 13.46
N PHE A 80 3.46 3.17 13.01
CA PHE A 80 3.55 1.89 12.31
C PHE A 80 2.52 1.81 11.20
N ARG A 81 2.89 1.13 10.12
CA ARG A 81 2.01 0.83 8.99
C ARG A 81 1.45 -0.57 9.16
N VAL A 82 0.15 -0.72 8.91
CA VAL A 82 -0.53 -2.02 8.90
C VAL A 82 -0.79 -2.40 7.45
N LEU A 83 -0.32 -3.57 7.05
CA LEU A 83 -0.56 -4.15 5.75
C LEU A 83 -1.26 -5.49 5.93
N LYS A 84 -2.11 -5.86 4.96
CA LYS A 84 -2.81 -7.14 4.92
C LYS A 84 -2.40 -7.87 3.65
N LEU A 85 -2.40 -9.20 3.73
CA LEU A 85 -2.29 -10.02 2.55
C LEU A 85 -3.65 -10.12 1.88
N ASP A 86 -3.64 -9.99 0.57
CA ASP A 86 -4.79 -10.23 -0.29
C ASP A 86 -4.30 -11.03 -1.51
N ASP A 87 -5.22 -11.41 -2.38
CA ASP A 87 -4.89 -12.01 -3.67
C ASP A 87 -4.25 -10.98 -4.64
N THR A 88 -3.92 -11.43 -5.85
CA THR A 88 -3.29 -10.56 -6.87
C THR A 88 -4.16 -9.35 -7.21
N ASN A 89 -3.49 -8.21 -7.47
CA ASN A 89 -4.13 -6.98 -7.97
C ASN A 89 -4.72 -7.15 -9.39
N MET A 90 -4.25 -8.14 -10.14
CA MET A 90 -4.59 -8.33 -11.55
C MET A 90 -5.76 -9.30 -11.73
N LYS A 91 -6.61 -9.06 -12.74
CA LYS A 91 -7.66 -9.99 -13.14
C LYS A 91 -7.05 -11.27 -13.71
N ASP A 92 -7.66 -12.42 -13.42
CA ASP A 92 -7.24 -13.71 -13.95
C ASP A 92 -7.66 -13.84 -15.42
N VAL A 93 -6.78 -13.45 -16.34
CA VAL A 93 -7.02 -13.58 -17.78
C VAL A 93 -6.53 -14.96 -18.27
N TYR A 94 -7.18 -16.03 -17.82
CA TYR A 94 -6.94 -17.39 -18.33
C TYR A 94 -8.03 -17.78 -19.33
N TYR A 95 -7.84 -17.42 -20.59
CA TYR A 95 -8.67 -17.96 -21.67
C TYR A 95 -7.79 -18.63 -22.72
N ALA A 96 -8.14 -19.87 -23.08
CA ALA A 96 -7.59 -20.49 -24.27
C ALA A 96 -7.96 -19.62 -25.49
N PRO A 97 -7.08 -19.47 -26.50
CA PRO A 97 -7.34 -18.67 -27.70
C PRO A 97 -8.69 -18.97 -28.39
N GLN A 98 -9.23 -20.17 -28.23
CA GLN A 98 -10.51 -20.58 -28.80
C GLN A 98 -11.74 -20.23 -27.95
N ALA A 99 -11.57 -19.76 -26.72
CA ALA A 99 -12.66 -19.43 -25.78
C ALA A 99 -13.01 -17.92 -25.75
N PHE A 100 -12.28 -17.09 -26.49
CA PHE A 100 -12.58 -15.66 -26.60
C PHE A 100 -13.82 -15.42 -27.47
N THR A 101 -14.85 -14.81 -26.90
CA THR A 101 -15.97 -14.24 -27.67
C THR A 101 -15.77 -12.74 -27.82
N GLN A 102 -16.35 -12.14 -28.87
CA GLN A 102 -16.25 -10.69 -29.13
C GLN A 102 -16.81 -9.84 -27.97
N GLU A 103 -17.72 -10.41 -27.18
CA GLU A 103 -18.32 -9.80 -25.98
C GLU A 103 -17.35 -9.70 -24.79
N MET A 104 -16.24 -10.43 -24.80
CA MET A 104 -15.20 -10.41 -23.75
C MET A 104 -14.12 -9.35 -23.98
N LEU A 105 -14.07 -8.73 -25.17
CA LEU A 105 -13.07 -7.71 -25.50
C LEU A 105 -13.09 -6.50 -24.54
N PRO A 106 -14.25 -5.95 -24.13
CA PRO A 106 -14.28 -4.84 -23.17
C PRO A 106 -13.72 -5.21 -21.79
N THR A 107 -13.86 -6.47 -21.37
CA THR A 107 -13.31 -6.95 -20.08
C THR A 107 -11.80 -7.16 -20.10
N LEU A 108 -11.17 -7.14 -21.28
CA LEU A 108 -9.72 -7.22 -21.45
C LEU A 108 -9.04 -5.84 -21.45
N GLU A 109 -9.81 -4.75 -21.53
CA GLU A 109 -9.27 -3.38 -21.53
C GLU A 109 -8.72 -2.97 -20.15
N ASN A 110 -9.24 -3.54 -19.07
CA ASN A 110 -8.75 -3.28 -17.71
C ASN A 110 -8.32 -4.59 -17.05
N ASN A 111 -7.01 -4.73 -16.88
CA ASN A 111 -6.36 -5.88 -16.28
C ASN A 111 -6.24 -5.80 -14.74
N VAL A 112 -6.64 -4.69 -14.12
CA VAL A 112 -6.67 -4.49 -12.66
C VAL A 112 -8.06 -4.83 -12.11
N LYS A 113 -8.13 -5.53 -10.97
CA LYS A 113 -9.40 -5.80 -10.29
C LYS A 113 -10.07 -4.51 -9.82
N GLU A 114 -11.39 -4.44 -9.93
CA GLU A 114 -12.17 -3.20 -9.72
C GLU A 114 -12.23 -2.76 -8.26
N ASP A 115 -12.01 -3.67 -7.32
CA ASP A 115 -11.97 -3.42 -5.88
C ASP A 115 -10.58 -3.02 -5.37
N ARG A 116 -9.61 -2.81 -6.27
CA ARG A 116 -8.24 -2.40 -5.92
C ARG A 116 -8.10 -0.89 -5.90
N THR A 117 -7.48 -0.40 -4.84
CA THR A 117 -7.13 1.01 -4.67
C THR A 117 -5.77 1.33 -5.27
N ASP A 118 -5.51 2.61 -5.50
CA ASP A 118 -4.20 3.09 -5.95
C ASP A 118 -3.06 2.70 -5.00
N LEU A 119 -3.33 2.65 -3.69
CA LEU A 119 -2.36 2.21 -2.71
C LEU A 119 -2.09 0.70 -2.83
N ASP A 120 -3.09 -0.12 -3.13
CA ASP A 120 -2.87 -1.57 -3.33
C ASP A 120 -1.92 -1.82 -4.53
N LEU A 121 -2.09 -1.03 -5.59
CA LEU A 121 -1.21 -1.07 -6.77
C LEU A 121 0.19 -0.55 -6.46
N LEU A 122 0.28 0.58 -5.74
CA LEU A 122 1.55 1.15 -5.32
C LEU A 122 2.36 0.14 -4.53
N PHE A 123 1.77 -0.42 -3.47
CA PHE A 123 2.45 -1.38 -2.59
C PHE A 123 2.78 -2.69 -3.29
N GLY A 124 1.97 -3.13 -4.25
CA GLY A 124 2.33 -4.22 -5.16
C GLY A 124 3.61 -3.92 -5.95
N CYS A 125 3.72 -2.71 -6.52
CA CYS A 125 4.91 -2.29 -7.26
C CYS A 125 6.15 -2.14 -6.35
N LEU A 126 5.97 -1.63 -5.13
CA LEU A 126 7.05 -1.53 -4.14
C LEU A 126 7.65 -2.89 -3.81
N LEU A 127 6.79 -3.90 -3.62
CA LEU A 127 7.22 -5.27 -3.36
C LEU A 127 7.94 -5.88 -4.55
N GLU A 128 7.41 -5.72 -5.76
CA GLU A 128 8.02 -6.27 -6.98
C GLU A 128 9.42 -5.70 -7.24
N TRP A 129 9.63 -4.42 -6.91
CA TRP A 129 10.93 -3.76 -7.07
C TRP A 129 11.80 -3.80 -5.81
N GLY A 130 11.36 -4.48 -4.76
CA GLY A 130 12.13 -4.68 -3.53
C GLY A 130 12.40 -3.39 -2.73
N LEU A 131 11.51 -2.38 -2.82
CA LEU A 131 11.64 -1.17 -2.03
C LEU A 131 11.22 -1.45 -0.57
N PRO A 132 12.00 -0.98 0.43
CA PRO A 132 11.61 -1.11 1.83
C PRO A 132 10.30 -0.38 2.13
N LEU A 133 9.34 -1.10 2.73
CA LEU A 133 8.01 -0.58 3.08
C LEU A 133 8.03 0.44 4.25
N SER A 134 9.20 0.69 4.83
CA SER A 134 9.40 1.68 5.91
C SER A 134 9.72 3.08 5.40
N LEU A 135 9.85 3.26 4.08
CA LEU A 135 10.19 4.55 3.50
C LEU A 135 8.94 5.47 3.44
N PRO A 136 9.14 6.80 3.46
CA PRO A 136 8.06 7.77 3.46
C PRO A 136 7.22 7.72 2.20
N TYR A 137 5.96 8.10 2.35
CA TYR A 137 4.98 8.19 1.28
C TYR A 137 4.32 9.57 1.34
N SER A 138 4.13 10.18 0.18
CA SER A 138 3.33 11.40 0.02
C SER A 138 2.51 11.32 -1.26
N SER A 139 1.45 12.12 -1.32
CA SER A 139 0.65 12.28 -2.55
C SER A 139 0.31 13.73 -2.80
N GLU A 140 0.19 14.08 -4.06
CA GLU A 140 -0.27 15.39 -4.53
C GLU A 140 -1.28 15.22 -5.66
N VAL A 141 -2.09 16.25 -5.92
CA VAL A 141 -3.05 16.27 -7.02
C VAL A 141 -2.61 17.32 -8.04
N VAL A 142 -2.45 16.91 -9.30
CA VAL A 142 -2.05 17.76 -10.42
C VAL A 142 -3.00 17.51 -11.58
N ASP A 143 -3.64 18.57 -12.09
CA ASP A 143 -4.65 18.51 -13.16
C ASP A 143 -5.76 17.47 -12.91
N GLY A 144 -6.13 17.27 -11.65
CA GLY A 144 -7.16 16.30 -11.24
C GLY A 144 -6.67 14.85 -11.13
N CYS A 145 -5.39 14.57 -11.43
CA CYS A 145 -4.77 13.26 -11.23
C CYS A 145 -3.99 13.21 -9.92
N THR A 146 -4.09 12.09 -9.21
CA THR A 146 -3.33 11.81 -7.99
C THR A 146 -1.97 11.22 -8.37
N ILE A 147 -0.92 11.88 -7.88
CA ILE A 147 0.47 11.45 -8.01
C ILE A 147 0.92 10.95 -6.65
N HIS A 148 1.38 9.70 -6.62
CA HIS A 148 1.93 9.05 -5.45
C HIS A 148 3.46 9.09 -5.54
N ASN A 149 4.12 9.65 -4.53
CA ASN A 149 5.57 9.68 -4.42
C ASN A 149 6.01 8.81 -3.23
N TYR A 150 6.92 7.87 -3.50
CA TYR A 150 7.51 7.01 -2.51
C TYR A 150 9.02 7.27 -2.42
N ASN A 151 9.48 7.58 -1.20
CA ASN A 151 10.87 7.90 -0.90
C ASN A 151 11.48 8.96 -1.83
N ASP A 152 10.84 10.13 -1.92
CA ASP A 152 11.35 11.32 -2.61
C ASP A 152 11.84 11.05 -4.05
N GLY A 153 11.10 10.23 -4.80
CA GLY A 153 11.37 9.95 -6.21
C GLY A 153 11.94 8.56 -6.50
N ASP A 154 12.16 7.69 -5.51
CA ASP A 154 12.54 6.29 -5.80
C ASP A 154 11.48 5.56 -6.63
N LEU A 155 10.21 5.90 -6.40
CA LEU A 155 9.07 5.48 -7.19
C LEU A 155 8.01 6.59 -7.18
N ILE A 156 7.62 7.06 -8.36
CA ILE A 156 6.44 7.91 -8.54
C ILE A 156 5.41 7.15 -9.37
N ALA A 157 4.14 7.16 -8.95
CA ALA A 157 3.07 6.49 -9.66
C ALA A 157 1.87 7.41 -9.87
N CYS A 158 1.18 7.24 -11.00
CA CYS A 158 -0.12 7.84 -11.26
C CYS A 158 -1.03 6.76 -11.84
N PHE A 159 -2.14 6.51 -11.16
CA PHE A 159 -3.02 5.37 -11.46
C PHE A 159 -4.40 5.79 -12.00
N ASP A 160 -4.62 7.09 -12.19
CA ASP A 160 -5.81 7.61 -12.84
C ASP A 160 -5.88 7.21 -14.32
N ALA A 161 -7.09 7.19 -14.86
CA ALA A 161 -7.34 6.99 -16.27
C ALA A 161 -7.15 8.29 -17.07
N ASN A 162 -6.78 8.18 -18.34
CA ASN A 162 -6.65 9.32 -19.26
C ASN A 162 -5.76 10.47 -18.72
N VAL A 163 -4.57 10.12 -18.21
CA VAL A 163 -3.61 11.05 -17.61
C VAL A 163 -3.12 12.08 -18.65
N PRO A 164 -3.29 13.39 -18.42
CA PRO A 164 -2.83 14.41 -19.35
C PRO A 164 -1.30 14.47 -19.50
N ASP A 165 -0.84 14.87 -20.68
CA ASP A 165 0.58 15.15 -20.98
C ASP A 165 1.23 16.11 -19.96
N ALA A 166 0.47 17.07 -19.42
CA ALA A 166 0.93 18.00 -18.41
C ALA A 166 1.36 17.29 -17.11
N VAL A 167 0.57 16.31 -16.66
CA VAL A 167 0.87 15.47 -15.48
C VAL A 167 2.09 14.59 -15.76
N ILE A 168 2.16 13.97 -16.94
CA ILE A 168 3.32 13.16 -17.35
C ILE A 168 4.60 13.99 -17.34
N ARG A 169 4.56 15.22 -17.88
CA ARG A 169 5.69 16.15 -17.86
C ARG A 169 6.04 16.62 -16.46
N HIS A 170 5.04 16.82 -15.59
CA HIS A 170 5.28 17.15 -14.18
C HIS A 170 6.04 16.03 -13.49
N ILE A 171 5.58 14.78 -13.61
CA ILE A 171 6.27 13.60 -13.07
C ILE A 171 7.69 13.48 -13.65
N ALA A 172 7.86 13.64 -14.96
CA ALA A 172 9.18 13.55 -15.58
C ALA A 172 10.14 14.65 -15.08
N LYS A 173 9.66 15.87 -14.81
CA LYS A 173 10.49 16.94 -14.21
C LYS A 173 10.95 16.63 -12.78
N LEU A 174 10.23 15.78 -12.06
CA LEU A 174 10.66 15.30 -10.74
C LEU A 174 11.82 14.29 -10.82
N GLN A 175 12.20 13.83 -12.01
CA GLN A 175 13.31 12.90 -12.25
C GLN A 175 13.25 11.64 -11.37
N PRO A 176 12.12 10.93 -11.29
CA PRO A 176 12.06 9.75 -10.42
C PRO A 176 12.98 8.64 -10.94
N LEU A 177 13.50 7.81 -10.05
CA LEU A 177 14.22 6.60 -10.46
C LEU A 177 13.29 5.64 -11.21
N ARG A 178 12.01 5.61 -10.82
CA ARG A 178 10.99 4.73 -11.40
C ARG A 178 9.65 5.44 -11.50
N ALA A 179 8.99 5.29 -12.64
CA ALA A 179 7.65 5.81 -12.89
C ALA A 179 6.67 4.66 -13.19
N VAL A 180 5.50 4.65 -12.56
CA VAL A 180 4.46 3.62 -12.77
C VAL A 180 3.15 4.26 -13.23
N PHE A 181 2.55 3.71 -14.28
CA PHE A 181 1.25 4.09 -14.80
C PHE A 181 0.37 2.84 -15.02
N ARG A 182 -0.96 2.98 -15.06
CA ARG A 182 -1.83 1.90 -15.57
C ARG A 182 -1.83 1.91 -17.09
N ASP A 183 -2.17 0.80 -17.73
CA ASP A 183 -2.40 0.79 -19.17
C ASP A 183 -3.55 1.73 -19.57
N SER A 184 -4.61 1.74 -18.76
CA SER A 184 -5.76 2.65 -18.89
C SER A 184 -5.46 4.11 -18.55
N SER A 185 -4.25 4.42 -18.06
CA SER A 185 -3.81 5.80 -17.89
C SER A 185 -3.60 6.50 -19.24
N PHE A 186 -3.48 5.76 -20.35
CA PHE A 186 -3.27 6.32 -21.67
C PHE A 186 -4.56 6.24 -22.50
N VAL A 187 -4.92 7.35 -23.17
CA VAL A 187 -6.10 7.42 -24.04
C VAL A 187 -5.96 6.50 -25.26
N ASP A 188 -4.73 6.41 -25.80
CA ASP A 188 -4.43 5.63 -27.00
C ASP A 188 -2.94 5.23 -27.07
N SER A 189 -2.59 4.37 -28.03
CA SER A 189 -1.21 3.92 -28.27
C SER A 189 -0.24 5.08 -28.57
N PRO A 190 -0.60 6.12 -29.36
CA PRO A 190 0.21 7.34 -29.49
C PRO A 190 0.55 8.00 -28.16
N SER A 191 -0.42 8.17 -27.25
CA SER A 191 -0.20 8.77 -25.93
C SER A 191 0.80 7.94 -25.10
N LYS A 192 0.71 6.61 -25.18
CA LYS A 192 1.67 5.70 -24.53
C LYS A 192 3.09 5.83 -25.08
N ILE A 193 3.25 5.98 -26.39
CA ILE A 193 4.56 6.22 -27.02
C ILE A 193 5.11 7.60 -26.61
N ASN A 194 4.24 8.62 -26.59
CA ASN A 194 4.59 9.98 -26.23
C ASN A 194 5.16 10.08 -24.81
N VAL A 195 4.65 9.29 -23.86
CA VAL A 195 5.21 9.20 -22.49
C VAL A 195 6.68 8.79 -22.54
N GLY A 196 7.01 7.74 -23.29
CA GLY A 196 8.38 7.29 -23.46
C GLY A 196 9.30 8.39 -24.01
N GLU A 197 8.82 9.17 -24.99
CA GLU A 197 9.58 10.29 -25.55
C GLU A 197 9.73 11.46 -24.57
N ILE A 198 8.68 11.80 -23.80
CA ILE A 198 8.74 12.83 -22.75
C ILE A 198 9.79 12.46 -21.70
N PHE A 199 9.77 11.22 -21.21
CA PHE A 199 10.74 10.75 -20.23
C PHE A 199 12.15 10.66 -20.83
N LYS A 200 12.35 10.20 -22.08
CA LYS A 200 13.68 10.25 -22.72
C LYS A 200 14.25 11.67 -22.79
N ALA A 201 13.40 12.67 -23.05
CA ALA A 201 13.82 14.06 -23.17
C ALA A 201 14.10 14.73 -21.82
N LEU A 202 13.27 14.43 -20.81
CA LEU A 202 13.35 15.10 -19.51
C LEU A 202 14.11 14.27 -18.48
N ALA A 203 13.83 12.98 -18.34
CA ALA A 203 14.33 12.07 -17.31
C ALA A 203 14.84 10.75 -17.92
N PRO A 204 15.95 10.78 -18.69
CA PRO A 204 16.40 9.64 -19.50
C PRO A 204 16.77 8.39 -18.68
N ASP A 205 17.10 8.57 -17.40
CA ASP A 205 17.48 7.48 -16.49
C ASP A 205 16.28 6.87 -15.75
N THR A 206 15.09 7.45 -15.87
CA THR A 206 13.87 6.92 -15.24
C THR A 206 13.44 5.60 -15.88
N ARG A 207 13.18 4.58 -15.05
CA ARG A 207 12.56 3.34 -15.51
C ARG A 207 11.05 3.45 -15.47
N ILE A 208 10.41 3.37 -16.64
CA ILE A 208 8.95 3.42 -16.76
C ILE A 208 8.40 1.99 -16.74
N LYS A 209 7.32 1.79 -15.98
CA LYS A 209 6.52 0.57 -15.99
C LYS A 209 5.06 0.91 -16.19
N VAL A 210 4.41 0.13 -17.05
CA VAL A 210 2.97 0.20 -17.27
C VAL A 210 2.41 -1.12 -16.74
N ILE A 211 1.43 -1.02 -15.84
CA ILE A 211 0.74 -2.17 -15.25
C ILE A 211 -0.67 -2.30 -15.76
#